data_AF-A0A7J8ESV0-F1
#
_entry.id   AF-A0A7J8ESV0-F1
#
_cell.length_a   1.000
_cell.length_b   1.000
_cell.length_c   1.000
_cell.angle_alpha   90.00
_cell.angle_beta   90.00
_cell.angle_gamma   90.00
#
_symmetry.space_group_name_H-M   'P 1'
#
loop_
_entity.id
_entity.type
_entity.pdbx_description
1 polymer ?
#
loop_
_entity_poly.entity_id
_entity_poly.type
_entity_poly.pdbx_seq_one_letter_code
_entity_poly.pdbx_strand_id
1 'polypeptide(L)'
;MESGFTSKDTYLSHFNPRDYLEKYYSFGSTQSAENQILRFLLKNLFNIFCVAGVKGDLLIDIGSGPTIYQLLSACESFKTIIATDYTDQNLQELEKWLKKEPGAFDWSSVVSYVCELEGNRAKGQEKEEKLRRAVKQEPQQPAEARGLPGDGRCAEEQLLHDR
;
A
#
# COMPACT_ATOMS: atom_id res chain seq x y z
N MET A 1 6.00 -26.68 -19.85
CA MET A 1 6.48 -25.39 -19.30
C MET A 1 5.49 -25.01 -18.23
N GLU A 2 5.89 -25.02 -16.96
CA GLU A 2 5.10 -24.35 -15.93
C GLU A 2 4.93 -22.88 -16.32
N SER A 3 3.75 -22.30 -16.11
CA SER A 3 3.55 -20.89 -16.39
C SER A 3 4.51 -20.08 -15.52
N GLY A 4 5.27 -19.13 -16.10
CA GLY A 4 6.11 -18.19 -15.34
C GLY A 4 5.29 -17.17 -14.51
N PHE A 5 4.01 -17.44 -14.27
CA PHE A 5 3.08 -16.60 -13.54
C PHE A 5 2.98 -17.09 -12.09
N THR A 6 3.22 -16.19 -11.14
CA THR A 6 3.12 -16.45 -9.71
C THR A 6 1.64 -16.54 -9.28
N SER A 7 1.25 -17.63 -8.62
CA SER A 7 -0.13 -17.78 -8.13
C SER A 7 -0.39 -16.91 -6.90
N LYS A 8 -1.66 -16.62 -6.61
CA LYS A 8 -2.05 -15.90 -5.39
C LYS A 8 -1.59 -16.62 -4.12
N ASP A 9 -1.67 -17.95 -4.08
CA ASP A 9 -1.30 -18.74 -2.90
C ASP A 9 0.22 -18.69 -2.65
N THR A 10 1.02 -18.46 -3.69
CA THR A 10 2.45 -18.19 -3.54
C THR A 10 2.71 -16.89 -2.76
N TYR A 11 1.89 -15.83 -2.91
CA TYR A 11 2.04 -14.62 -2.11
C TYR A 11 1.83 -14.89 -0.62
N LEU A 12 0.80 -15.64 -0.26
CA LEU A 12 0.50 -15.97 1.14
C LEU A 12 1.66 -16.72 1.81
N SER A 13 2.32 -17.60 1.08
CA SER A 13 3.35 -18.51 1.62
C SER A 13 4.79 -18.03 1.47
N HIS A 14 5.09 -17.18 0.47
CA HIS A 14 6.47 -16.82 0.11
C HIS A 14 6.75 -15.32 0.12
N PHE A 15 5.74 -14.45 0.20
CA PHE A 15 5.98 -13.01 0.26
C PHE A 15 6.47 -12.60 1.64
N ASN A 16 7.71 -12.11 1.73
CA ASN A 16 8.28 -11.51 2.93
C ASN A 16 8.16 -9.98 2.87
N PRO A 17 7.31 -9.36 3.73
CA PRO A 17 7.14 -7.91 3.76
C PRO A 17 8.42 -7.15 4.05
N ARG A 18 9.27 -7.68 4.95
CA ARG A 18 10.46 -6.98 5.41
C ARG A 18 11.54 -6.93 4.33
N ASP A 19 11.79 -8.07 3.68
CA ASP A 19 12.75 -8.14 2.56
C ASP A 19 12.31 -7.23 1.41
N TYR A 20 11.00 -7.17 1.14
CA TYR A 20 10.43 -6.25 0.16
C TYR A 20 10.68 -4.78 0.53
N LEU A 21 10.42 -4.40 1.79
CA LEU A 21 10.67 -3.03 2.25
C LEU A 21 12.14 -2.64 2.19
N GLU A 22 13.04 -3.50 2.65
CA GLU A 22 14.47 -3.21 2.69
C GLU A 22 15.07 -3.09 1.28
N LYS A 23 14.62 -3.95 0.35
CA LYS A 23 15.08 -3.95 -1.04
C LYS A 23 14.62 -2.72 -1.82
N TYR A 24 13.36 -2.31 -1.67
CA TYR A 24 12.74 -1.31 -2.55
C TYR A 24 12.55 0.07 -1.89
N TYR A 25 12.50 0.16 -0.56
CA TYR A 25 12.02 1.34 0.15
C TYR A 25 12.92 1.85 1.28
N SER A 26 14.12 1.29 1.47
CA SER A 26 15.09 1.75 2.49
C SER A 26 15.60 3.18 2.30
N PHE A 27 15.38 3.78 1.11
CA PHE A 27 15.57 5.19 0.79
C PHE A 27 16.82 5.84 1.40
N GLY A 28 17.97 5.23 1.12
CA GLY A 28 19.28 5.70 1.58
C GLY A 28 19.92 6.77 0.70
N SER A 29 21.11 7.21 1.12
CA SER A 29 21.98 8.13 0.38
C SER A 29 22.61 7.51 -0.88
N THR A 30 22.68 6.19 -0.94
CA THR A 30 23.14 5.44 -2.11
C THR A 30 22.18 5.60 -3.27
N GLN A 31 22.72 6.01 -4.41
CA GLN A 31 21.94 6.19 -5.64
C GLN A 31 21.69 4.82 -6.28
N SER A 32 20.59 4.17 -5.90
CA SER A 32 20.12 2.91 -6.51
C SER A 32 19.04 3.16 -7.56
N ALA A 33 18.76 2.16 -8.41
CA ALA A 33 17.66 2.23 -9.37
C ALA A 33 16.31 2.30 -8.64
N GLU A 34 16.16 1.55 -7.55
CA GLU A 34 14.99 1.54 -6.69
C GLU A 34 14.72 2.93 -6.09
N ASN A 35 15.75 3.61 -5.57
CA ASN A 35 15.62 4.96 -5.02
C ASN A 35 15.22 5.99 -6.09
N GLN A 36 15.72 5.86 -7.32
CA GLN A 36 15.33 6.74 -8.44
C GLN A 36 13.86 6.55 -8.82
N ILE A 37 13.42 5.30 -8.91
CA ILE A 37 12.00 4.96 -9.16
C ILE A 37 11.14 5.50 -8.03
N LEU A 38 11.50 5.29 -6.77
CA LEU A 38 10.73 5.78 -5.63
C LEU A 38 10.62 7.32 -5.63
N ARG A 39 11.71 8.06 -5.93
CA ARG A 39 11.65 9.52 -6.08
C ARG A 39 10.69 9.94 -7.19
N PHE A 40 10.71 9.25 -8.33
CA PHE A 40 9.79 9.51 -9.43
C PHE A 40 8.33 9.29 -9.03
N LEU A 41 8.04 8.16 -8.34
CA LEU A 41 6.71 7.86 -7.85
C LEU A 41 6.21 8.94 -6.88
N LEU A 42 7.01 9.31 -5.89
CA LEU A 42 6.65 10.33 -4.88
C LEU A 42 6.35 11.69 -5.52
N LYS A 43 7.14 12.12 -6.52
CA LYS A 43 6.86 13.36 -7.28
C LYS A 43 5.52 13.30 -8.02
N ASN A 44 5.22 12.18 -8.66
CA ASN A 44 3.95 12.04 -9.38
C ASN A 44 2.75 11.99 -8.43
N LEU A 45 2.86 11.29 -7.31
CA LEU A 45 1.82 11.24 -6.28
C LEU A 45 1.56 12.61 -5.67
N PHE A 46 2.63 13.37 -5.38
CA PHE A 46 2.52 14.78 -4.98
C PHE A 46 1.77 15.61 -6.04
N ASN A 47 2.15 15.48 -7.31
CA ASN A 47 1.47 16.20 -8.40
C ASN A 47 -0.01 15.83 -8.48
N ILE A 48 -0.37 14.56 -8.36
CA ILE A 48 -1.76 14.08 -8.44
C ILE A 48 -2.60 14.63 -7.28
N PHE A 49 -2.14 14.43 -6.04
CA PHE A 49 -2.96 14.72 -4.87
C PHE A 49 -2.89 16.18 -4.43
N CYS A 50 -1.77 16.87 -4.63
CA CYS A 50 -1.57 18.23 -4.12
C CYS A 50 -1.68 19.32 -5.20
N VAL A 51 -1.31 19.02 -6.45
CA VAL A 51 -1.27 20.03 -7.54
C VAL A 51 -2.47 19.91 -8.48
N ALA A 52 -2.77 18.72 -8.98
CA ALA A 52 -3.86 18.46 -9.91
C ALA A 52 -5.25 18.47 -9.24
N GLY A 53 -5.29 18.49 -7.90
CA GLY A 53 -6.52 18.70 -7.13
C GLY A 53 -7.39 17.45 -6.95
N VAL A 54 -6.83 16.25 -7.12
CA VAL A 54 -7.53 15.00 -6.79
C VAL A 54 -7.73 14.91 -5.27
N LYS A 55 -8.98 15.02 -4.83
CA LYS A 55 -9.38 15.08 -3.41
C LYS A 55 -10.77 14.49 -3.20
N GLY A 56 -11.07 14.10 -1.98
CA GLY A 56 -12.37 13.53 -1.63
C GLY A 56 -12.46 13.17 -0.15
N ASP A 57 -13.57 12.55 0.23
CA ASP A 57 -13.75 12.09 1.62
C ASP A 57 -13.09 10.73 1.86
N LEU A 58 -13.16 9.82 0.88
CA LEU A 58 -12.69 8.44 0.97
C LEU A 58 -11.76 8.09 -0.21
N LEU A 59 -10.61 7.51 0.11
CA LEU A 59 -9.73 6.82 -0.83
C LEU A 59 -9.60 5.36 -0.40
N ILE A 60 -9.64 4.43 -1.36
CA ILE A 60 -9.40 3.00 -1.13
C ILE A 60 -8.15 2.62 -1.90
N ASP A 61 -7.12 2.18 -1.18
CA ASP A 61 -5.86 1.70 -1.73
C ASP A 61 -5.91 0.16 -1.85
N ILE A 62 -5.74 -0.34 -3.06
CA ILE A 62 -5.88 -1.76 -3.41
C ILE A 62 -4.50 -2.34 -3.69
N GLY A 63 -4.10 -3.34 -2.93
CA GLY A 63 -2.75 -3.91 -3.03
C GLY A 63 -1.71 -2.99 -2.38
N SER A 64 -2.03 -2.46 -1.20
CA SER A 64 -1.16 -1.56 -0.43
C SER A 64 0.19 -2.19 -0.12
N GLY A 65 0.27 -3.52 -0.04
CA GLY A 65 1.40 -4.24 0.51
C GLY A 65 1.70 -3.77 1.95
N PRO A 66 2.97 -3.85 2.38
CA PRO A 66 3.40 -3.35 3.68
C PRO A 66 3.80 -1.86 3.62
N THR A 67 3.27 -1.10 2.65
CA THR A 67 3.82 0.22 2.28
C THR A 67 2.87 1.38 2.57
N ILE A 68 3.44 2.56 2.79
CA ILE A 68 2.68 3.80 3.04
C ILE A 68 3.05 4.96 2.11
N TYR A 69 4.10 4.83 1.30
CA TYR A 69 4.68 5.93 0.52
C TYR A 69 3.66 6.56 -0.44
N GLN A 70 2.78 5.71 -0.99
CA GLN A 70 1.72 6.07 -1.92
C GLN A 70 0.61 6.91 -1.28
N LEU A 71 0.54 6.93 0.05
CA LEU A 71 -0.52 7.59 0.81
C LEU A 71 -0.07 8.93 1.43
N LEU A 72 1.23 9.24 1.42
CA LEU A 72 1.80 10.40 2.12
C LEU A 72 1.28 11.74 1.61
N SER A 73 1.15 11.91 0.29
CA SER A 73 0.49 13.10 -0.27
C SER A 73 -1.02 12.95 -0.35
N ALA A 74 -1.53 11.71 -0.45
CA ALA A 74 -2.97 11.45 -0.49
C ALA A 74 -3.67 11.90 0.81
N CYS A 75 -3.04 11.75 1.97
CA CYS A 75 -3.63 12.18 3.25
C CYS A 75 -3.80 13.70 3.37
N GLU A 76 -3.21 14.50 2.47
CA GLU A 76 -3.51 15.94 2.39
C GLU A 76 -4.89 16.23 1.79
N SER A 77 -5.36 15.32 0.94
CA SER A 77 -6.52 15.51 0.08
C SER A 77 -7.69 14.58 0.40
N PHE A 78 -7.46 13.55 1.23
CA PHE A 78 -8.46 12.59 1.64
C PHE A 78 -8.59 12.50 3.17
N LYS A 79 -9.83 12.52 3.66
CA LYS A 79 -10.12 12.44 5.11
C LYS A 79 -9.97 11.03 5.66
N THR A 80 -10.39 10.03 4.89
CA THR A 80 -10.30 8.61 5.24
C THR A 80 -9.63 7.85 4.10
N ILE A 81 -8.69 7.00 4.45
CA ILE A 81 -7.97 6.11 3.54
C ILE A 81 -8.20 4.69 4.05
N ILE A 82 -8.68 3.78 3.19
CA ILE A 82 -8.74 2.35 3.50
C ILE A 82 -7.60 1.67 2.77
N ALA A 83 -6.67 1.09 3.51
CA ALA A 83 -5.58 0.29 2.95
C ALA A 83 -6.00 -1.19 2.94
N THR A 84 -5.84 -1.84 1.79
CA THR A 84 -6.23 -3.24 1.59
C THR A 84 -5.12 -4.01 0.90
N ASP A 85 -4.92 -5.25 1.29
CA ASP A 85 -3.98 -6.16 0.65
C ASP A 85 -4.49 -7.60 0.74
N TYR A 86 -4.11 -8.42 -0.23
CA TYR A 86 -4.45 -9.84 -0.24
C TYR A 86 -3.65 -10.63 0.81
N THR A 87 -2.44 -10.18 1.12
CA THR A 87 -1.45 -10.91 1.92
C THR A 87 -1.50 -10.48 3.39
N ASP A 88 -1.74 -11.43 4.29
CA ASP A 88 -1.95 -11.13 5.73
C ASP A 88 -0.71 -10.50 6.37
N GLN A 89 0.47 -11.04 6.07
CA GLN A 89 1.72 -10.52 6.60
C GLN A 89 2.02 -9.08 6.15
N ASN A 90 1.49 -8.63 5.00
CA ASN A 90 1.61 -7.24 4.57
C ASN A 90 0.78 -6.30 5.45
N LEU A 91 -0.47 -6.66 5.72
CA LEU A 91 -1.33 -5.86 6.59
C LEU A 91 -0.82 -5.81 8.03
N GLN A 92 -0.24 -6.91 8.52
CA GLN A 92 0.43 -6.94 9.83
C GLN A 92 1.64 -6.00 9.88
N GLU A 93 2.50 -5.98 8.87
CA GLU A 93 3.66 -5.08 8.83
C GLU A 93 3.22 -3.60 8.75
N LEU A 94 2.15 -3.32 7.99
CA LEU A 94 1.53 -2.00 7.96
C LEU A 94 0.93 -1.62 9.33
N GLU A 95 0.29 -2.57 10.01
CA GLU A 95 -0.32 -2.34 11.33
C GLU A 95 0.73 -1.99 12.39
N LYS A 96 1.90 -2.65 12.37
CA LYS A 96 3.04 -2.29 13.24
C LYS A 96 3.40 -0.82 13.11
N TRP A 97 3.47 -0.31 11.87
CA TRP A 97 3.79 1.11 11.63
C TRP A 97 2.66 2.05 12.09
N LEU A 98 1.39 1.68 11.85
CA LEU A 98 0.22 2.44 12.31
C LEU A 98 0.17 2.54 13.84
N LYS A 99 0.47 1.45 14.54
CA LYS A 99 0.48 1.36 16.00
C LYS A 99 1.77 1.85 16.66
N LYS A 100 2.78 2.25 15.88
CA LYS A 100 4.11 2.65 16.36
C LYS A 100 4.81 1.55 17.18
N GLU A 101 4.63 0.30 16.77
CA GLU A 101 5.23 -0.84 17.44
C GLU A 101 6.76 -0.87 17.24
N PRO A 102 7.53 -1.33 18.23
CA PRO A 102 8.95 -1.59 18.05
C PRO A 102 9.21 -2.52 16.86
N GLY A 103 10.18 -2.18 16.01
CA GLY A 103 10.52 -2.95 14.83
C GLY A 103 9.72 -2.59 13.57
N ALA A 104 8.72 -1.70 13.67
CA ALA A 104 8.09 -1.10 12.50
C ALA A 104 9.14 -0.51 11.55
N PHE A 105 8.89 -0.63 10.24
CA PHE A 105 9.81 -0.10 9.24
C PHE A 105 9.95 1.43 9.35
N ASP A 106 11.18 1.91 9.21
CA ASP A 106 11.49 3.32 9.29
C ASP A 106 11.24 4.01 7.95
N TRP A 107 10.15 4.78 7.89
CA TRP A 107 9.77 5.57 6.72
C TRP A 107 10.30 7.00 6.76
N SER A 108 11.10 7.38 7.76
CA SER A 108 11.50 8.79 8.02
C SER A 108 12.12 9.48 6.81
N SER A 109 13.02 8.79 6.08
CA SER A 109 13.68 9.36 4.90
C SER A 109 12.69 9.62 3.74
N VAL A 110 11.73 8.72 3.55
CA VAL A 110 10.67 8.86 2.54
C VAL A 110 9.71 10.00 2.93
N VAL A 111 9.31 10.05 4.20
CA VAL A 111 8.44 11.10 4.75
C VAL A 111 9.10 12.47 4.59
N SER A 112 10.39 12.59 4.96
CA SER A 112 11.15 13.84 4.83
C SER A 112 11.14 14.33 3.37
N TYR A 113 11.36 13.42 2.43
CA TYR A 113 11.35 13.77 1.01
C TYR A 113 9.97 14.24 0.52
N VAL A 114 8.88 13.64 0.98
CA VAL A 114 7.53 14.11 0.65
C VAL A 114 7.25 15.49 1.27
N CYS A 115 7.65 15.72 2.53
CA CYS A 115 7.53 17.03 3.15
C CYS A 115 8.28 18.10 2.35
N GLU A 116 9.48 17.80 1.83
CA GLU A 116 10.24 18.70 0.96
C GLU A 116 9.49 19.02 -0.33
N LEU A 117 8.90 18.02 -1.01
CA LEU A 117 8.08 18.22 -2.20
C LEU A 117 6.87 19.14 -1.92
N GLU A 118 6.26 18.99 -0.74
CA GLU A 118 5.10 19.79 -0.30
C GLU A 118 5.48 21.20 0.21
N GLY A 119 6.76 21.55 0.17
CA GLY A 119 7.27 22.87 0.57
C GLY A 119 7.47 23.02 2.08
N ASN A 120 7.74 21.93 2.80
CA ASN A 120 8.05 21.89 4.23
C ASN A 120 6.98 22.56 5.12
N ARG A 121 5.71 22.47 4.71
CA ARG A 121 4.58 23.03 5.47
C ARG A 121 4.30 22.29 6.77
N ALA A 122 4.68 21.02 6.84
CA ALA A 122 4.55 20.16 8.01
C ALA A 122 5.88 19.44 8.28
N LYS A 123 6.18 19.20 9.57
CA LYS A 123 7.33 18.37 9.95
C LYS A 123 7.03 16.90 9.69
N GLY A 124 8.07 16.08 9.52
CA GLY A 124 7.91 14.65 9.23
C GLY A 124 6.98 13.93 10.21
N GLN A 125 7.15 14.17 11.52
CA GLN A 125 6.28 13.58 12.55
C GLN A 125 4.79 13.99 12.42
N GLU A 126 4.52 15.24 12.04
CA GLU A 126 3.15 15.73 11.85
C GLU A 126 2.50 15.06 10.63
N LYS A 127 3.27 14.89 9.55
CA LYS A 127 2.86 14.16 8.35
C LYS A 127 2.53 12.71 8.66
N GLU A 128 3.42 12.00 9.35
CA GLU A 128 3.15 10.61 9.72
C GLU A 128 1.91 10.48 10.60
N GLU A 129 1.76 11.35 11.60
CA GLU A 129 0.60 11.30 12.49
C GLU A 129 -0.70 11.61 11.74
N LYS A 130 -0.67 12.55 10.78
CA LYS A 130 -1.80 12.83 9.91
C LYS A 130 -2.17 11.59 9.08
N LEU A 131 -1.18 10.91 8.50
CA LEU A 131 -1.43 9.69 7.75
C LEU A 131 -1.98 8.58 8.65
N ARG A 132 -1.41 8.34 9.83
CA ARG A 132 -1.90 7.34 10.80
C ARG A 132 -3.36 7.56 11.19
N ARG A 133 -3.79 8.82 11.34
CA ARG A 133 -5.20 9.16 11.61
C ARG A 133 -6.13 8.94 10.42
N ALA A 134 -5.64 9.13 9.20
CA ALA A 134 -6.43 8.99 7.99
C ALA A 134 -6.62 7.53 7.59
N VAL A 135 -5.59 6.70 7.79
CA VAL A 135 -5.58 5.29 7.38
C VAL A 135 -6.40 4.42 8.34
N LYS A 136 -7.26 3.60 7.76
CA LYS A 136 -7.98 2.51 8.38
C LYS A 136 -7.63 1.22 7.64
N GLN A 137 -7.52 0.12 8.37
CA GLN A 137 -7.42 -1.20 7.78
C GLN A 137 -8.79 -1.87 7.80
N GLU A 138 -9.09 -2.64 6.76
CA GLU A 138 -10.28 -3.49 6.74
C GLU A 138 -10.04 -4.72 7.64
N PRO A 139 -10.99 -5.12 8.49
CA PRO A 139 -10.85 -6.30 9.33
C PRO A 139 -10.76 -7.55 8.46
N GLN A 140 -9.60 -8.19 8.47
CA GLN A 140 -9.39 -9.38 7.66
C GLN A 140 -10.41 -10.49 8.00
N GLN A 141 -11.09 -10.99 6.97
CA GLN A 141 -11.85 -12.25 7.08
C GLN A 141 -10.88 -13.43 7.22
N PRO A 142 -11.26 -14.49 7.96
CA PRO A 142 -10.44 -15.70 8.10
C PRO A 142 -10.05 -16.26 6.72
N ALA A 143 -8.82 -16.75 6.57
CA ALA A 143 -8.31 -17.28 5.30
C ALA A 143 -9.23 -18.37 4.70
N GLU A 144 -9.92 -19.13 5.55
CA GLU A 144 -10.92 -20.14 5.18
C GLU A 144 -12.14 -19.57 4.43
N ALA A 145 -12.52 -18.33 4.71
CA ALA A 145 -13.61 -17.63 4.02
C ALA A 145 -13.19 -17.01 2.67
N ARG A 146 -11.87 -16.96 2.38
CA ARG A 146 -11.31 -16.37 1.15
C ARG A 146 -11.21 -17.36 0.00
N GLY A 147 -11.68 -18.59 0.20
CA GLY A 147 -11.87 -19.59 -0.85
C GLY A 147 -12.98 -19.16 -1.80
N LEU A 148 -12.68 -18.27 -2.75
CA LEU A 148 -13.49 -18.16 -3.96
C LEU A 148 -13.44 -19.52 -4.68
N PRO A 149 -14.58 -20.06 -5.13
CA PRO A 149 -14.64 -21.38 -5.74
C PRO A 149 -13.63 -21.45 -6.88
N GLY A 150 -12.69 -22.38 -6.74
CA GLY A 150 -11.77 -22.75 -7.80
C GLY A 150 -12.57 -23.45 -8.89
N ASP A 151 -13.11 -22.67 -9.82
CA ASP A 151 -13.18 -23.00 -11.23
C ASP A 151 -13.64 -21.75 -11.96
N GLY A 152 -12.91 -21.34 -13.00
CA GLY A 152 -13.20 -20.16 -13.82
C GLY A 152 -14.43 -20.32 -14.70
N ARG A 153 -15.57 -20.75 -14.15
CA ARG A 153 -16.87 -20.71 -14.83
C ARG A 153 -17.67 -19.55 -14.27
N CYS A 154 -17.73 -18.50 -15.09
CA CYS A 154 -18.64 -17.38 -14.90
C CYS A 154 -20.06 -17.92 -14.65
N ALA A 155 -20.76 -17.40 -13.64
CA ALA A 155 -22.09 -17.83 -13.24
C ALA A 155 -23.21 -17.50 -14.25
N GLU A 156 -22.89 -17.35 -15.54
CA GLU A 156 -23.85 -17.05 -16.61
C GLU A 156 -24.25 -18.27 -17.46
N GLU A 157 -23.54 -19.41 -17.38
CA GLU A 157 -23.87 -20.60 -18.20
C GLU A 157 -24.95 -21.52 -17.60
N GLN A 158 -25.40 -21.31 -16.36
CA GLN A 158 -26.44 -22.16 -15.74
C GLN A 158 -27.88 -21.73 -16.07
N LEU A 159 -28.10 -20.62 -16.77
CA LEU A 159 -29.44 -20.15 -17.16
C LEU A 159 -29.85 -20.51 -18.61
N LEU A 160 -28.96 -21.18 -19.36
CA LEU A 160 -29.18 -21.53 -20.78
C LEU A 160 -29.53 -23.02 -21.01
N HIS A 161 -29.73 -23.83 -19.95
CA HIS A 161 -30.15 -25.23 -20.07
C HIS A 161 -31.56 -25.54 -19.53
N ASP A 162 -32.28 -24.53 -19.04
CA ASP A 162 -33.68 -24.67 -18.58
C ASP A 162 -34.69 -23.93 -19.50
N ARG A 163 -34.49 -23.99 -20.83
CA ARG A 163 -35.53 -23.58 -21.80
C ARG A 163 -35.71 -24.59 -22.91
#